data_AF-A0A2A6BKG4-F1
#
_entry.id   AF-A0A2A6BKG4-F1
#
_cell.length_a   1.000
_cell.length_b   1.000
_cell.length_c   1.000
_cell.angle_alpha   90.00
_cell.angle_beta   90.00
_cell.angle_gamma   90.00
#
_symmetry.space_group_name_H-M   'P 1'
#
loop_
_entity.id
_entity.type
_entity.pdbx_description
1 polymer ?
#
loop_
_entity_poly.entity_id
_entity_poly.type
_entity_poly.pdbx_seq_one_letter_code
_entity_poly.pdbx_strand_id
1 'polypeptide(L)'
;MNWRHDPRLQKSLEKATLESLFKKYFQSIYGNDEVQEMENALRNALNKYEKKDTLFQKLMEIQENEAEPLMQECLNSLCEKTMNRGQDHTPESMLTLSKLFIKIADFRLACEALWCSASIAVQEFITTRQLKVKLHSHNGKRDFVRALSREIGNQFAVFEACHSSFYTNSHNARDVNAAFVEANDFVQQLRAYHLTDEKKKELEKDNFNY
;
A
#
# COMPACT_ATOMS: atom_id res chain seq x y z
N MET A 1 4.56 -27.13 9.37
CA MET A 1 4.76 -27.24 7.90
C MET A 1 5.85 -26.26 7.53
N ASN A 2 6.95 -26.72 6.93
CA ASN A 2 8.01 -25.84 6.45
C ASN A 2 7.62 -25.35 5.05
N TRP A 3 6.99 -24.18 4.97
CA TRP A 3 6.51 -23.57 3.72
C TRP A 3 7.63 -23.33 2.69
N ARG A 4 8.90 -23.29 3.14
CA ARG A 4 10.10 -23.25 2.30
C ARG A 4 10.19 -24.42 1.31
N HIS A 5 9.40 -25.47 1.55
CA HIS A 5 9.29 -26.65 0.68
C HIS A 5 7.88 -26.89 0.16
N ASP A 6 6.91 -25.96 0.32
CA ASP A 6 5.60 -26.14 -0.30
C ASP A 6 5.71 -25.83 -1.82
N PRO A 7 5.57 -26.85 -2.69
CA PRO A 7 5.75 -26.68 -4.13
C PRO A 7 4.71 -25.75 -4.76
N ARG A 8 3.55 -25.57 -4.11
CA ARG A 8 2.48 -24.68 -4.58
C ARG A 8 2.85 -23.23 -4.34
N LEU A 9 3.45 -22.93 -3.19
CA LEU A 9 3.98 -21.61 -2.86
C LEU A 9 5.13 -21.22 -3.77
N GLN A 10 6.08 -22.13 -3.97
CA GLN A 10 7.20 -21.93 -4.88
C GLN A 10 6.72 -21.65 -6.31
N LYS A 11 5.78 -22.44 -6.82
CA LYS A 11 5.21 -22.26 -8.17
C LYS A 11 4.38 -20.98 -8.33
N SER A 12 3.69 -20.54 -7.26
CA SER A 12 2.95 -19.26 -7.26
C SER A 12 3.91 -18.06 -7.24
N LEU A 13 4.97 -18.14 -6.43
CA LEU A 13 6.04 -17.15 -6.35
C LEU A 13 6.84 -17.03 -7.65
N GLU A 14 7.12 -18.16 -8.31
CA GLU A 14 7.83 -18.19 -9.59
C GLU A 14 7.03 -17.50 -10.72
N LYS A 15 5.70 -17.56 -10.63
CA LYS A 15 4.76 -16.97 -11.59
C LYS A 15 4.44 -15.50 -11.30
N ALA A 16 4.42 -15.10 -10.03
CA ALA A 16 4.12 -13.74 -9.61
C ALA A 16 5.42 -12.96 -9.38
N THR A 17 5.90 -12.24 -10.40
CA THR A 17 7.00 -11.28 -10.20
C THR A 17 6.55 -10.15 -9.29
N LEU A 18 7.45 -9.54 -8.52
CA LEU A 18 7.13 -8.31 -7.78
C LEU A 18 6.47 -7.28 -8.69
N GLU A 19 7.00 -7.06 -9.90
CA GLU A 19 6.38 -6.15 -10.86
C GLU A 19 4.91 -6.50 -11.14
N SER A 20 4.60 -7.78 -11.37
CA SER A 20 3.22 -8.23 -11.61
C SER A 20 2.32 -8.05 -10.38
N LEU A 21 2.87 -8.26 -9.18
CA LEU A 21 2.17 -8.08 -7.92
C LEU A 21 1.82 -6.61 -7.72
N PHE A 22 2.78 -5.72 -7.93
CA PHE A 22 2.59 -4.29 -7.84
C PHE A 22 1.61 -3.75 -8.87
N LYS A 23 1.72 -4.17 -10.14
CA LYS A 23 0.74 -3.83 -11.18
C LYS A 23 -0.67 -4.22 -10.73
N LYS A 24 -0.82 -5.44 -10.20
CA LYS A 24 -2.09 -5.90 -9.66
C LYS A 24 -2.57 -5.04 -8.48
N TYR A 25 -1.69 -4.63 -7.58
CA TYR A 25 -2.04 -3.90 -6.37
C TYR A 25 -2.34 -2.41 -6.59
N PHE A 26 -1.69 -1.77 -7.57
CA PHE A 26 -1.66 -0.31 -7.70
C PHE A 26 -2.59 0.25 -8.77
N GLN A 27 -3.03 -0.59 -9.73
CA GLN A 27 -3.99 -0.17 -10.78
C GLN A 27 -5.32 0.38 -10.23
N SER A 28 -5.69 0.04 -9.00
CA SER A 28 -6.94 0.51 -8.37
C SER A 28 -6.82 1.89 -7.70
N ILE A 29 -5.60 2.41 -7.52
CA ILE A 29 -5.34 3.61 -6.70
C ILE A 29 -5.08 4.85 -7.55
N TYR A 30 -4.54 4.64 -8.74
CA TYR A 30 -3.99 5.67 -9.62
C TYR A 30 -4.88 5.93 -10.83
N GLY A 31 -4.92 7.18 -11.28
CA GLY A 31 -5.51 7.54 -12.57
C GLY A 31 -4.64 7.06 -13.75
N ASN A 32 -5.19 7.00 -14.96
CA ASN A 32 -4.49 6.40 -16.12
C ASN A 32 -3.10 6.99 -16.40
N ASP A 33 -2.95 8.31 -16.30
CA ASP A 33 -1.67 8.98 -16.57
C ASP A 33 -0.65 8.71 -15.45
N GLU A 34 -1.10 8.73 -14.20
CA GLU A 34 -0.31 8.43 -13.00
C GLU A 34 0.13 6.96 -12.97
N VAL A 35 -0.73 6.04 -13.44
CA VAL A 35 -0.39 4.62 -13.62
C VAL A 35 0.83 4.47 -14.53
N GLN A 36 0.88 5.19 -15.66
CA GLN A 36 1.97 5.05 -16.62
C GLN A 36 3.31 5.54 -16.05
N GLU A 37 3.31 6.68 -15.34
CA GLU A 37 4.50 7.22 -14.67
C GLU A 37 4.96 6.30 -13.55
N MET A 38 4.02 5.80 -12.74
CA MET A 38 4.29 4.84 -11.68
C MET A 38 4.90 3.56 -12.28
N GLU A 39 4.32 2.99 -13.35
CA GLU A 39 4.84 1.78 -13.98
C GLU A 39 6.30 1.90 -14.41
N ASN A 40 6.69 3.06 -14.95
CA ASN A 40 8.07 3.34 -15.33
C ASN A 40 8.99 3.45 -14.09
N ALA A 41 8.56 4.18 -13.06
CA ALA A 41 9.31 4.34 -11.81
C ALA A 41 9.47 3.00 -11.08
N LEU A 42 8.43 2.18 -11.05
CA LEU A 42 8.42 0.85 -10.47
C LEU A 42 9.36 -0.09 -11.22
N ARG A 43 9.31 -0.12 -12.55
CA ARG A 43 10.24 -0.93 -13.35
C ARG A 43 11.68 -0.59 -12.98
N ASN A 44 12.00 0.70 -12.90
CA ASN A 44 13.32 1.17 -12.51
C ASN A 44 13.69 0.76 -11.07
N ALA A 45 12.76 0.88 -10.12
CA ALA A 45 12.98 0.47 -8.73
C ALA A 45 13.18 -1.05 -8.61
N LEU A 46 12.48 -1.83 -9.43
CA LEU A 46 12.55 -3.29 -9.44
C LEU A 46 13.72 -3.85 -10.23
N ASN A 47 14.32 -3.10 -11.15
CA ASN A 47 15.51 -3.53 -11.89
C ASN A 47 16.68 -3.95 -10.98
N LYS A 48 16.74 -3.47 -9.72
CA LYS A 48 17.75 -3.97 -8.76
C LYS A 48 17.53 -5.43 -8.31
N TYR A 49 16.37 -5.99 -8.61
CA TYR A 49 16.00 -7.40 -8.41
C TYR A 49 15.80 -8.14 -9.72
N GLU A 50 16.40 -7.65 -10.82
CA GLU A 50 16.28 -8.22 -12.17
C GLU A 50 16.48 -9.75 -12.20
N LYS A 51 17.31 -10.28 -11.30
CA LYS A 51 17.40 -11.72 -11.02
C LYS A 51 16.46 -12.11 -9.88
N LYS A 52 15.47 -12.95 -10.18
CA LYS A 52 14.52 -13.53 -9.21
C LYS A 52 15.23 -14.07 -7.96
N ASP A 53 16.38 -14.72 -8.14
CA ASP A 53 17.18 -15.28 -7.06
C ASP A 53 17.67 -14.24 -6.05
N THR A 54 17.93 -12.99 -6.47
CA THR A 54 18.42 -11.93 -5.57
C THR A 54 17.35 -11.49 -4.57
N LEU A 55 16.08 -11.44 -5.00
CA LEU A 55 14.97 -11.16 -4.08
C LEU A 55 14.77 -12.33 -3.12
N PHE A 56 14.71 -13.56 -3.64
CA PHE A 56 14.53 -14.74 -2.79
C PHE A 56 15.69 -14.92 -1.82
N GLN A 57 16.92 -14.67 -2.25
CA GLN A 57 18.09 -14.68 -1.39
C GLN A 57 17.96 -13.64 -0.28
N LYS A 58 17.62 -12.39 -0.59
CA LYS A 58 17.35 -11.37 0.44
C LYS A 58 16.23 -11.77 1.39
N LEU A 59 15.17 -12.40 0.89
CA LEU A 59 14.09 -12.92 1.74
C LEU A 59 14.56 -14.05 2.65
N MET A 60 15.45 -14.92 2.16
CA MET A 60 16.00 -16.06 2.87
C MET A 60 17.13 -15.68 3.85
N GLU A 61 17.82 -14.57 3.61
CA GLU A 61 18.88 -14.01 4.47
C GLU A 61 18.30 -13.35 5.74
N ILE A 62 17.01 -13.03 5.79
CA ILE A 62 16.33 -12.48 6.99
C ILE A 62 16.05 -13.61 8.03
N GLN A 63 16.95 -14.59 8.16
CA GLN A 63 16.89 -15.61 9.21
C GLN A 63 17.14 -14.98 10.58
N GLU A 64 16.07 -14.57 11.26
CA GLU A 64 15.98 -14.47 12.72
C GLU A 64 14.50 -14.29 13.12
N ASN A 65 13.82 -15.40 13.43
CA ASN A 65 12.56 -15.61 14.16
C ASN A 65 11.25 -14.82 13.82
N GLU A 66 11.29 -13.64 13.22
CA GLU A 66 10.10 -12.78 13.01
C GLU A 66 9.64 -12.67 11.55
N ALA A 67 10.50 -12.99 10.59
CA ALA A 67 10.21 -12.79 9.17
C ALA A 67 9.39 -13.93 8.55
N GLU A 68 9.44 -15.12 9.13
CA GLU A 68 8.76 -16.31 8.60
C GLU A 68 7.23 -16.19 8.61
N PRO A 69 6.59 -15.73 9.71
CA PRO A 69 5.15 -15.47 9.71
C PRO A 69 4.75 -14.38 8.72
N LEU A 70 5.55 -13.32 8.59
CA LEU A 70 5.27 -12.20 7.69
C LEU A 70 5.38 -12.58 6.23
N MET A 71 6.41 -13.36 5.89
CA MET A 71 6.56 -13.91 4.56
C MET A 71 5.38 -14.84 4.27
N GLN A 72 5.01 -15.71 5.20
CA GLN A 72 3.86 -16.59 5.03
C GLN A 72 2.54 -15.82 4.87
N GLU A 73 2.30 -14.78 5.66
CA GLU A 73 1.10 -13.93 5.58
C GLU A 73 1.04 -13.19 4.24
N CYS A 74 2.15 -12.59 3.81
CA CYS A 74 2.24 -11.95 2.52
C CYS A 74 1.97 -12.96 1.41
N LEU A 75 2.63 -14.12 1.45
CA LEU A 75 2.46 -15.17 0.46
C LEU A 75 1.05 -15.75 0.43
N ASN A 76 0.41 -15.92 1.59
CA ASN A 76 -0.98 -16.34 1.70
C ASN A 76 -1.89 -15.29 1.06
N SER A 77 -1.72 -14.00 1.36
CA SER A 77 -2.48 -12.93 0.73
C SER A 77 -2.31 -12.90 -0.79
N LEU A 78 -1.08 -13.10 -1.27
CA LEU A 78 -0.77 -13.17 -2.71
C LEU A 78 -1.44 -14.40 -3.36
N CYS A 79 -1.39 -15.55 -2.70
CA CYS A 79 -1.98 -16.80 -3.16
C CYS A 79 -3.51 -16.74 -3.16
N GLU A 80 -4.12 -16.29 -2.06
CA GLU A 80 -5.56 -16.09 -1.92
C GLU A 80 -6.09 -15.13 -2.98
N LYS A 81 -5.44 -13.99 -3.22
CA LYS A 81 -5.88 -13.03 -4.26
C LYS A 81 -5.64 -13.51 -5.69
N THR A 82 -4.65 -14.35 -5.93
CA THR A 82 -4.37 -14.88 -7.28
C THR A 82 -5.30 -16.04 -7.62
N MET A 83 -5.73 -16.80 -6.61
CA MET A 83 -6.70 -17.88 -6.74
C MET A 83 -8.15 -17.39 -6.67
N ASN A 84 -8.45 -16.38 -5.85
CA ASN A 84 -9.75 -15.71 -5.76
C ASN A 84 -9.69 -14.42 -6.58
N ARG A 85 -10.01 -14.49 -7.88
CA ARG A 85 -9.98 -13.39 -8.85
C ARG A 85 -10.95 -12.21 -8.57
N GLY A 86 -11.38 -11.97 -7.34
CA GLY A 86 -12.47 -11.01 -7.06
C GLY A 86 -12.52 -10.40 -5.66
N GLN A 87 -11.44 -10.42 -4.88
CA GLN A 87 -11.40 -9.65 -3.63
C GLN A 87 -10.55 -8.39 -3.78
N ASP A 88 -11.16 -7.26 -3.41
CA ASP A 88 -10.58 -5.93 -3.42
C ASP A 88 -9.30 -5.86 -2.57
N HIS A 89 -8.45 -4.90 -2.91
CA HIS A 89 -7.25 -4.62 -2.12
C HIS A 89 -7.63 -4.04 -0.76
N THR A 90 -7.03 -4.53 0.32
CA THR A 90 -7.28 -4.02 1.68
C THR A 90 -6.08 -3.23 2.19
N PRO A 91 -6.27 -2.27 3.10
CA PRO A 91 -5.16 -1.56 3.72
C PRO A 91 -4.13 -2.51 4.36
N GLU A 92 -4.61 -3.56 5.04
CA GLU A 92 -3.76 -4.57 5.70
C GLU A 92 -2.86 -5.29 4.71
N SER A 93 -3.37 -5.65 3.54
CA SER A 93 -2.55 -6.33 2.53
C SER A 93 -1.40 -5.44 2.04
N MET A 94 -1.59 -4.12 2.01
CA MET A 94 -0.53 -3.17 1.68
C MET A 94 0.44 -2.96 2.84
N LEU A 95 -0.04 -2.96 4.09
CA LEU A 95 0.81 -2.92 5.27
C LEU A 95 1.73 -4.15 5.33
N THR A 96 1.18 -5.35 5.15
CA THR A 96 1.98 -6.59 5.12
C THR A 96 3.04 -6.54 4.01
N LEU A 97 2.67 -6.00 2.84
CA LEU A 97 3.59 -5.79 1.73
C LEU A 97 4.67 -4.74 2.04
N SER A 98 4.32 -3.63 2.68
CA SER A 98 5.27 -2.60 3.12
C SER A 98 6.27 -3.17 4.13
N LYS A 99 5.79 -3.93 5.12
CA LYS A 99 6.62 -4.56 6.14
C LYS A 99 7.65 -5.52 5.53
N LEU A 100 7.28 -6.24 4.47
CA LEU A 100 8.21 -7.05 3.69
C LEU A 100 9.32 -6.20 3.07
N PHE A 101 8.98 -5.08 2.44
CA PHE A 101 9.95 -4.19 1.83
C PHE A 101 10.88 -3.52 2.83
N ILE A 102 10.38 -3.14 4.00
CA ILE A 102 11.21 -2.66 5.10
C ILE A 102 12.26 -3.72 5.47
N LYS A 103 11.87 -4.99 5.58
CA LYS A 103 12.78 -6.09 5.97
C LYS A 103 13.87 -6.36 4.92
N ILE A 104 13.59 -6.23 3.63
CA ILE A 104 14.62 -6.34 2.57
C ILE A 104 15.36 -5.02 2.29
N ALA A 105 15.17 -4.02 3.16
CA ALA A 105 15.73 -2.66 3.06
C ALA A 105 15.38 -1.93 1.75
N ASP A 106 14.17 -2.18 1.23
CA ASP A 106 13.62 -1.48 0.08
C ASP A 106 12.66 -0.36 0.47
N PHE A 107 13.22 0.73 0.97
CA PHE A 107 12.42 1.82 1.52
C PHE A 107 11.57 2.55 0.49
N ARG A 108 11.97 2.59 -0.79
CA ARG A 108 11.14 3.18 -1.87
C ARG A 108 9.84 2.41 -2.04
N LEU A 109 9.95 1.09 -2.20
CA LEU A 109 8.80 0.21 -2.38
C LEU A 109 7.95 0.14 -1.11
N ALA A 110 8.58 0.17 0.07
CA ALA A 110 7.88 0.22 1.34
C ALA A 110 7.03 1.49 1.47
N CYS A 111 7.57 2.66 1.12
CA CYS A 111 6.85 3.93 1.13
C CYS A 111 5.62 3.89 0.23
N GLU A 112 5.78 3.37 -0.99
CA GLU A 112 4.67 3.31 -1.94
C GLU A 112 3.55 2.37 -1.47
N ALA A 113 3.91 1.25 -0.86
CA ALA A 113 2.93 0.37 -0.22
C ALA A 113 2.20 1.07 0.95
N LEU A 114 2.87 1.92 1.74
CA LEU A 114 2.21 2.71 2.80
C LEU A 114 1.22 3.73 2.24
N TRP A 115 1.60 4.43 1.16
CA TRP A 115 0.69 5.33 0.46
C TRP A 115 -0.55 4.61 -0.07
N CYS A 116 -0.36 3.44 -0.69
CA CYS A 116 -1.47 2.60 -1.15
C CYS A 116 -2.37 2.15 0.00
N SER A 117 -1.79 1.76 1.15
CA SER A 117 -2.57 1.42 2.35
C SER A 117 -3.49 2.57 2.77
N ALA A 118 -2.94 3.77 2.94
CA ALA A 118 -3.70 4.94 3.35
C ALA A 118 -4.76 5.33 2.30
N SER A 119 -4.42 5.26 1.01
CA SER A 119 -5.35 5.54 -0.08
C SER A 119 -6.53 4.57 -0.12
N ILE A 120 -6.27 3.27 0.08
CA ILE A 120 -7.34 2.27 0.18
C ILE A 120 -8.21 2.55 1.40
N ALA A 121 -7.62 2.91 2.55
CA ALA A 121 -8.39 3.22 3.75
C ALA A 121 -9.34 4.41 3.55
N VAL A 122 -8.90 5.45 2.82
CA VAL A 122 -9.75 6.57 2.43
C VAL A 122 -10.90 6.09 1.53
N GLN A 123 -10.61 5.25 0.53
CA GLN A 123 -11.64 4.70 -0.35
C GLN A 123 -12.62 3.78 0.40
N GLU A 124 -12.12 2.95 1.31
CA GLU A 124 -12.92 2.09 2.20
C GLU A 124 -13.86 2.93 3.06
N PHE A 125 -13.39 4.06 3.61
CA PHE A 125 -14.20 4.99 4.38
C PHE A 125 -15.33 5.59 3.53
N ILE A 126 -15.02 6.10 2.34
CA ILE A 126 -16.02 6.66 1.39
C ILE A 126 -17.09 5.64 1.07
N THR A 127 -16.70 4.41 0.72
CA THR A 127 -17.61 3.33 0.35
C THR A 127 -18.48 2.92 1.54
N THR A 128 -17.88 2.66 2.70
CA THR A 128 -18.58 2.18 3.90
C THR A 128 -19.56 3.20 4.44
N ARG A 129 -19.26 4.50 4.31
CA ARG A 129 -20.15 5.61 4.71
C ARG A 129 -21.10 6.05 3.58
N GLN A 130 -21.05 5.39 2.43
CA GLN A 130 -21.88 5.67 1.25
C GLN A 130 -21.82 7.16 0.87
N LEU A 131 -20.62 7.72 0.81
CA LEU A 131 -20.39 9.09 0.39
C LEU A 131 -20.44 9.19 -1.13
N LYS A 132 -21.14 10.20 -1.65
CA LYS A 132 -21.19 10.50 -3.09
C LYS A 132 -19.97 11.30 -3.56
N VAL A 133 -18.78 10.86 -3.14
CA VAL A 133 -17.50 11.49 -3.47
C VAL A 133 -16.70 10.57 -4.38
N LYS A 134 -16.07 11.12 -5.41
CA LYS A 134 -15.12 10.41 -6.28
C LYS A 134 -13.78 11.12 -6.20
N LEU A 135 -12.71 10.36 -5.92
CA LEU A 135 -11.36 10.90 -5.80
C LEU A 135 -10.53 10.37 -6.96
N HIS A 136 -10.13 11.27 -7.86
CA HIS A 136 -9.44 10.90 -9.11
C HIS A 136 -7.92 11.07 -9.05
N SER A 137 -7.40 11.78 -8.04
CA SER A 137 -5.99 12.12 -7.91
C SER A 137 -5.50 11.96 -6.46
N HIS A 138 -4.19 11.95 -6.25
CA HIS A 138 -3.62 12.07 -4.90
C HIS A 138 -3.98 13.42 -4.25
N ASN A 139 -4.10 14.51 -5.03
CA ASN A 139 -4.51 15.83 -4.54
C ASN A 139 -5.95 15.80 -4.01
N GLY A 140 -6.88 15.18 -4.74
CA GLY A 140 -8.26 15.00 -4.30
C GLY A 140 -8.34 14.20 -2.99
N LYS A 141 -7.50 13.15 -2.85
CA LYS A 141 -7.40 12.38 -1.59
C LYS A 141 -6.94 13.26 -0.43
N ARG A 142 -5.88 14.05 -0.61
CA ARG A 142 -5.38 14.99 0.39
C ARG A 142 -6.45 15.99 0.82
N ASP A 143 -7.12 16.61 -0.15
CA ASP A 143 -8.09 17.66 0.13
C ASP A 143 -9.32 17.08 0.84
N PHE A 144 -9.74 15.87 0.46
CA PHE A 144 -10.79 15.12 1.15
C PHE A 144 -10.46 14.85 2.63
N VAL A 145 -9.28 14.30 2.93
CA VAL A 145 -8.94 13.97 4.32
C VAL A 145 -8.73 15.21 5.19
N ARG A 146 -8.23 16.32 4.61
CA ARG A 146 -8.13 17.60 5.30
C ARG A 146 -9.49 18.20 5.59
N ALA A 147 -10.42 18.10 4.64
CA ALA A 147 -11.80 18.51 4.85
C ALA A 147 -12.47 17.62 5.91
N LEU A 148 -12.18 16.32 5.94
CA LEU A 148 -12.72 15.39 6.94
C LEU A 148 -12.33 15.78 8.36
N SER A 149 -11.03 15.98 8.62
CA SER A 149 -10.49 16.46 9.89
C SER A 149 -9.08 17.01 9.68
N ARG A 150 -8.76 18.13 10.36
CA ARG A 150 -7.41 18.71 10.34
C ARG A 150 -6.36 17.72 10.85
N GLU A 151 -6.69 16.94 11.88
CA GLU A 151 -5.78 15.96 12.48
C GLU A 151 -5.48 14.82 11.50
N ILE A 152 -6.55 14.22 10.92
CA ILE A 152 -6.44 13.16 9.90
C ILE A 152 -5.66 13.68 8.68
N GLY A 153 -5.94 14.91 8.24
CA GLY A 153 -5.24 15.54 7.14
C GLY A 153 -3.76 15.80 7.41
N ASN A 154 -3.37 16.11 8.65
CA ASN A 154 -1.96 16.23 9.03
C ASN A 154 -1.26 14.88 9.04
N GLN A 155 -1.91 13.84 9.56
CA GLN A 155 -1.36 12.48 9.54
C GLN A 155 -1.19 11.97 8.11
N PHE A 156 -2.15 12.26 7.22
CA PHE A 156 -2.08 11.85 5.83
C PHE A 156 -0.87 12.41 5.07
N ALA A 157 -0.35 13.57 5.48
CA ALA A 157 0.85 14.16 4.88
C ALA A 157 2.10 13.26 5.02
N VAL A 158 2.14 12.38 6.02
CA VAL A 158 3.19 11.35 6.16
C VAL A 158 3.19 10.41 4.95
N PHE A 159 2.00 10.06 4.44
CA PHE A 159 1.87 9.17 3.29
C PHE A 159 2.12 9.89 1.98
N GLU A 160 1.81 11.18 1.88
CA GLU A 160 2.22 12.02 0.75
C GLU A 160 3.76 12.10 0.65
N ALA A 161 4.44 12.23 1.79
CA ALA A 161 5.89 12.18 1.86
C ALA A 161 6.44 10.80 1.44
N CYS A 162 5.76 9.71 1.83
CA CYS A 162 6.07 8.36 1.37
C CYS A 162 5.93 8.24 -0.16
N HIS A 163 4.81 8.70 -0.73
CA HIS A 163 4.61 8.67 -2.18
C HIS A 163 5.68 9.48 -2.92
N SER A 164 6.06 10.65 -2.41
CA SER A 164 7.18 11.44 -2.95
C SER A 164 8.53 10.72 -2.83
N SER A 165 8.73 9.98 -1.74
CA SER A 165 9.94 9.18 -1.49
C SER A 165 10.09 8.00 -2.44
N PHE A 166 8.99 7.45 -2.94
CA PHE A 166 9.05 6.42 -3.97
C PHE A 166 9.83 6.90 -5.21
N TYR A 167 9.65 8.15 -5.61
CA TYR A 167 10.39 8.75 -6.74
C TYR A 167 11.77 9.27 -6.34
N THR A 168 11.89 9.91 -5.18
CA THR A 168 13.11 10.64 -4.76
C THR A 168 14.09 9.81 -3.94
N ASN A 169 13.67 8.65 -3.42
CA ASN A 169 14.43 7.80 -2.51
C ASN A 169 14.93 8.56 -1.25
N SER A 170 14.06 9.39 -0.67
CA SER A 170 14.44 10.30 0.43
C SER A 170 14.29 9.70 1.82
N HIS A 171 13.46 8.68 2.01
CA HIS A 171 13.23 8.05 3.32
C HIS A 171 14.25 6.95 3.62
N ASN A 172 14.77 6.97 4.84
CA ASN A 172 15.59 5.90 5.38
C ASN A 172 14.76 4.92 6.24
N ALA A 173 15.41 3.91 6.82
CA ALA A 173 14.77 2.91 7.66
C ALA A 173 13.93 3.50 8.80
N ARG A 174 14.43 4.53 9.50
CA ARG A 174 13.73 5.18 10.62
C ARG A 174 12.45 5.84 10.14
N ASP A 175 12.53 6.57 9.04
CA ASP A 175 11.39 7.32 8.49
C ASP A 175 10.28 6.36 8.05
N VAL A 176 10.63 5.28 7.34
CA VAL A 176 9.65 4.30 6.86
C VAL A 176 9.03 3.49 8.01
N ASN A 177 9.80 3.13 9.04
CA ASN A 177 9.22 2.46 10.21
C ASN A 177 8.25 3.36 10.98
N ALA A 178 8.55 4.65 11.11
CA ALA A 178 7.62 5.61 11.70
C ALA A 178 6.34 5.71 10.87
N ALA A 179 6.46 5.87 9.54
CA ALA A 179 5.32 5.92 8.63
C ALA A 179 4.49 4.61 8.64
N PHE A 180 5.12 3.45 8.86
CA PHE A 180 4.44 2.17 9.01
C PHE A 180 3.54 2.11 10.26
N VAL A 181 4.03 2.63 11.39
CA VAL A 181 3.22 2.73 12.62
C VAL A 181 2.05 3.68 12.38
N GLU A 182 2.32 4.87 11.82
CA GLU A 182 1.29 5.85 11.47
C GLU A 182 0.22 5.28 10.54
N ALA A 183 0.60 4.46 9.56
CA ALA A 183 -0.36 3.85 8.63
C ALA A 183 -1.31 2.87 9.33
N ASN A 184 -0.86 2.11 10.33
CA ASN A 184 -1.74 1.25 11.12
C ASN A 184 -2.76 2.09 11.91
N ASP A 185 -2.29 3.14 12.58
CA ASP A 185 -3.13 4.00 13.41
C ASP A 185 -4.15 4.76 12.55
N PHE A 186 -3.73 5.29 11.40
CA PHE A 186 -4.58 5.98 10.44
C PHE A 186 -5.74 5.11 9.94
N VAL A 187 -5.47 3.85 9.60
CA VAL A 187 -6.51 2.89 9.15
C VAL A 187 -7.56 2.69 10.23
N GLN A 188 -7.13 2.48 11.48
CA GLN A 188 -8.06 2.31 12.60
C GLN A 188 -8.83 3.59 12.91
N GLN A 189 -8.16 4.74 12.85
CA GLN A 189 -8.77 6.04 13.09
C GLN A 189 -9.89 6.32 12.07
N LEU A 190 -9.66 6.10 10.77
CA LEU A 190 -10.71 6.27 9.75
C LEU A 190 -11.91 5.35 9.98
N ARG A 191 -11.67 4.08 10.33
CA ARG A 191 -12.76 3.11 10.60
C ARG A 191 -13.59 3.49 11.83
N ALA A 192 -12.92 3.98 12.88
CA ALA A 192 -13.56 4.46 14.10
C ALA A 192 -14.20 5.85 13.96
N TYR A 193 -13.84 6.61 12.91
CA TYR A 193 -14.31 7.98 12.74
C TYR A 193 -15.83 8.05 12.62
N HIS A 194 -16.44 8.82 13.52
CA HIS A 194 -17.87 9.09 13.51
C HIS A 194 -18.18 10.26 12.59
N LEU A 195 -19.00 10.00 11.57
CA LEU A 195 -19.38 11.01 10.59
C LEU A 195 -20.80 11.49 10.85
N THR A 196 -20.95 12.77 11.19
CA THR A 196 -22.25 13.45 11.32
C THR A 196 -22.89 13.71 9.96
N ASP A 197 -24.21 13.83 9.90
CA ASP A 197 -24.95 14.15 8.67
C ASP A 197 -24.56 15.51 8.07
N GLU A 198 -24.29 16.51 8.91
CA GLU A 198 -23.81 17.84 8.49
C GLU A 198 -22.47 17.72 7.76
N LYS A 199 -21.51 17.03 8.39
CA LYS A 199 -20.19 16.81 7.80
C LYS A 199 -20.24 15.99 6.52
N LYS A 200 -21.13 14.98 6.45
CA LYS A 200 -21.36 14.22 5.22
C LYS A 200 -21.81 15.13 4.07
N LYS A 201 -22.79 16.01 4.30
CA LYS A 201 -23.27 16.97 3.29
C LYS A 201 -22.19 17.95 2.86
N GLU A 202 -21.35 18.39 3.79
CA GLU A 202 -20.20 19.26 3.51
C GLU A 202 -19.22 18.57 2.53
N LEU A 203 -18.78 17.36 2.87
CA LEU A 203 -17.84 16.60 2.03
C LEU A 203 -18.39 16.29 0.63
N GLU A 204 -19.68 16.00 0.51
CA GLU A 204 -20.30 15.72 -0.80
C GLU A 204 -20.48 16.97 -1.68
N LYS A 205 -20.37 18.17 -1.12
CA LYS A 205 -20.51 19.42 -1.87
C LYS A 205 -19.21 19.78 -2.61
N ASP A 206 -18.06 19.52 -2.01
CA ASP A 206 -16.77 20.00 -2.49
C ASP A 206 -16.22 19.18 -3.66
N ASN A 207 -16.68 17.93 -3.83
CA ASN A 207 -16.40 17.00 -4.95
C ASN A 207 -14.91 16.75 -5.32
N PHE A 208 -13.94 17.46 -4.73
CA PHE A 208 -12.50 17.20 -4.77
C PHE A 208 -11.92 16.90 -6.17
N ASN A 209 -12.44 17.55 -7.21
CA ASN A 209 -12.14 17.30 -8.63
C ASN A 209 -10.80 17.89 -9.12
N TYR A 210 -9.81 18.07 -8.24
CA TYR A 210 -8.50 18.66 -8.59
C TYR A 210 -7.47 17.60 -9.00
#